data_AF-A0A925D5V5-F1
#
_entry.id   AF-A0A925D5V5-F1
#
_cell.length_a   1.000
_cell.length_b   1.000
_cell.length_c   1.000
_cell.angle_alpha   90.00
_cell.angle_beta   90.00
_cell.angle_gamma   90.00
#
_symmetry.space_group_name_H-M   'P 1'
#
loop_
_entity.id
_entity.type
_entity.pdbx_description
1 polymer ?
#
loop_
_entity_poly.entity_id
_entity_poly.type
_entity_poly.pdbx_seq_one_letter_code
_entity_poly.pdbx_strand_id
1 'polypeptide(L)'
;MQGADDEITAALSKGDLEAAPVTDAERALLKFAELLTRHAYRNTPEDVQQVRDAGWSEPQIAEGVYVIAMFAFFNRVADAFGLEDPGYGNMQPPAGMPK
;
A
#
# COMPACT_ATOMS: atom_id res chain seq x y z
N MET A 1 -1.04 6.04 9.54
CA MET A 1 -1.71 6.73 8.42
C MET A 1 -2.86 7.55 8.98
N GLN A 2 -3.05 8.80 8.56
CA GLN A 2 -4.18 9.60 9.05
C GLN A 2 -5.51 8.96 8.64
N GLY A 3 -6.35 8.62 9.61
CA GLY A 3 -7.72 8.11 9.39
C GLY A 3 -7.89 6.58 9.24
N ALA A 4 -6.82 5.79 9.34
CA ALA A 4 -6.92 4.33 9.39
C ALA A 4 -7.07 3.85 10.85
N ASP A 5 -7.90 2.83 11.08
CA ASP A 5 -8.01 2.18 12.39
C ASP A 5 -6.63 1.68 12.85
N ASP A 6 -6.34 1.81 14.15
CA ASP A 6 -5.03 1.49 14.73
C ASP A 6 -4.65 0.01 14.48
N GLU A 7 -5.66 -0.87 14.44
CA GLU A 7 -5.50 -2.31 14.18
C GLU A 7 -5.09 -2.61 12.74
N ILE A 8 -5.72 -1.95 11.75
CA ILE A 8 -5.35 -2.07 10.33
C ILE A 8 -3.92 -1.58 10.13
N THR A 9 -3.60 -0.42 10.69
CA THR A 9 -2.25 0.15 10.59
C THR A 9 -1.21 -0.80 11.21
N ALA A 10 -1.51 -1.38 12.37
CA ALA A 10 -0.61 -2.31 13.05
C ALA A 10 -0.37 -3.61 12.26
N ALA A 11 -1.41 -4.19 11.65
CA ALA A 11 -1.30 -5.41 10.84
C ALA A 11 -0.49 -5.16 9.56
N LEU A 12 -0.84 -4.11 8.81
CA LEU A 12 -0.16 -3.76 7.56
C LEU A 12 1.31 -3.36 7.79
N SER A 13 1.64 -2.69 8.90
CA SER A 13 3.03 -2.35 9.24
C SER A 13 3.91 -3.58 9.46
N LYS A 14 3.33 -4.73 9.82
CA LYS A 14 4.05 -6.00 9.97
C LYS A 14 4.11 -6.80 8.67
N GLY A 15 3.48 -6.31 7.60
CA GLY A 15 3.34 -7.04 6.34
C GLY A 15 2.37 -8.22 6.43
N ASP A 16 1.52 -8.29 7.46
CA ASP A 16 0.55 -9.36 7.61
C ASP A 16 -0.78 -8.96 6.96
N LEU A 17 -0.86 -9.18 5.65
CA LEU A 17 -2.07 -8.90 4.88
C LEU A 17 -3.23 -9.80 5.29
N GLU A 18 -2.98 -11.03 5.71
CA GLU A 18 -4.03 -12.00 6.03
C GLU A 18 -4.72 -11.65 7.36
N ALA A 19 -3.96 -11.22 8.37
CA ALA A 19 -4.51 -10.80 9.66
C ALA A 19 -5.13 -9.40 9.67
N ALA A 20 -4.92 -8.58 8.64
CA ALA A 20 -5.47 -7.22 8.58
C ALA A 20 -7.02 -7.26 8.46
N PRO A 21 -7.76 -6.53 9.31
CA PRO A 21 -9.22 -6.46 9.26
C PRO A 21 -9.69 -5.51 8.14
N VAL A 22 -9.39 -5.88 6.90
CA VAL A 22 -9.77 -5.18 5.68
C VAL A 22 -10.82 -5.98 4.91
N THR A 23 -11.63 -5.29 4.12
CA THR A 23 -12.61 -5.90 3.21
C THR A 23 -11.92 -6.79 2.16
N ASP A 24 -12.67 -7.71 1.56
CA ASP A 24 -12.15 -8.57 0.48
C ASP A 24 -11.68 -7.74 -0.73
N ALA A 25 -12.36 -6.62 -1.01
CA ALA A 25 -11.98 -5.68 -2.06
C ALA A 25 -10.63 -5.03 -1.79
N GLU A 26 -10.43 -4.50 -0.58
CA GLU A 26 -9.15 -3.91 -0.16
C GLU A 26 -8.03 -4.97 -0.16
N ARG A 27 -8.33 -6.18 0.31
CA ARG A 27 -7.38 -7.30 0.30
C ARG A 27 -6.93 -7.66 -1.11
N ALA A 28 -7.84 -7.67 -2.09
CA ALA A 28 -7.49 -7.90 -3.50
C ALA A 28 -6.54 -6.82 -4.03
N LEU A 29 -6.81 -5.55 -3.74
CA LEU A 29 -5.93 -4.44 -4.14
C LEU A 29 -4.56 -4.51 -3.43
N LEU A 30 -4.52 -4.88 -2.15
CA LEU A 30 -3.26 -5.02 -1.39
C LEU A 30 -2.40 -6.19 -1.90
N LYS A 31 -3.02 -7.32 -2.28
CA LYS A 31 -2.31 -8.44 -2.93
C LYS A 31 -1.75 -8.03 -4.29
N PHE A 32 -2.52 -7.24 -5.05
CA PHE A 32 -2.04 -6.67 -6.30
C PHE A 32 -0.87 -5.69 -6.09
N ALA A 33 -0.94 -4.86 -5.04
CA ALA A 33 0.16 -3.98 -4.64
C ALA A 33 1.43 -4.76 -4.27
N GLU A 34 1.30 -5.88 -3.55
CA GLU A 34 2.40 -6.77 -3.25
C GLU A 34 3.02 -7.35 -4.52
N LEU A 35 2.20 -7.86 -5.45
CA LEU A 35 2.63 -8.38 -6.75
C LEU A 35 3.46 -7.34 -7.51
N LEU A 36 2.94 -6.13 -7.69
CA LEU A 36 3.63 -5.07 -8.42
C LEU A 36 4.90 -4.58 -7.69
N THR A 37 4.90 -4.60 -6.36
CA THR A 37 6.07 -4.18 -5.57
C THR A 37 7.22 -5.19 -5.70
N ARG A 38 6.91 -6.50 -5.60
CA ARG A 38 7.94 -7.56 -5.53
C ARG A 38 8.27 -8.17 -6.89
N HIS A 39 7.27 -8.29 -7.76
CA HIS A 39 7.31 -9.11 -8.96
C HIS A 39 6.53 -8.48 -10.14
N ALA A 40 6.59 -7.16 -10.33
CA ALA A 40 5.88 -6.46 -11.42
C ALA A 40 6.01 -7.13 -12.80
N TYR A 41 7.18 -7.72 -13.10
CA TYR A 41 7.45 -8.42 -14.37
C TYR A 41 6.62 -9.69 -14.58
N ARG A 42 5.95 -10.20 -13.55
CA ARG A 42 5.04 -11.36 -13.61
C ARG A 42 3.57 -10.97 -13.74
N ASN A 43 3.26 -9.68 -13.69
CA ASN A 43 1.89 -9.19 -13.79
C ASN A 43 1.25 -9.62 -15.12
N THR A 44 -0.01 -10.04 -15.03
CA THR A 44 -0.82 -10.51 -16.14
C THR A 44 -2.15 -9.74 -16.22
N PRO A 45 -2.86 -9.78 -17.36
CA PRO A 45 -4.23 -9.26 -17.43
C PRO A 45 -5.17 -9.86 -16.39
N GLU A 46 -4.98 -11.13 -16.03
CA GLU A 46 -5.77 -11.86 -15.03
C GLU A 46 -5.62 -11.26 -13.63
N ASP A 47 -4.44 -10.77 -13.26
CA ASP A 47 -4.22 -10.11 -11.96
C ASP A 47 -5.05 -8.83 -11.86
N VAL A 48 -5.10 -8.04 -12.94
CA VAL A 48 -5.94 -6.83 -13.00
C VAL A 48 -7.42 -7.21 -12.97
N GLN A 49 -7.80 -8.31 -13.63
CA GLN A 49 -9.18 -8.78 -13.64
C GLN A 49 -9.66 -9.19 -12.24
N GLN A 50 -8.83 -9.84 -11.43
CA GLN A 50 -9.18 -10.17 -10.04
C GLN A 50 -9.51 -8.92 -9.22
N VAL A 51 -8.80 -7.80 -9.45
CA VAL A 51 -9.08 -6.54 -8.76
C VAL A 51 -10.41 -5.92 -9.25
N ARG A 52 -10.72 -6.03 -10.54
CA ARG A 52 -12.04 -5.62 -11.08
C ARG A 52 -13.17 -6.46 -10.50
N ASP A 53 -13.00 -7.78 -10.44
CA ASP A 53 -13.99 -8.72 -9.92
C ASP A 53 -14.27 -8.48 -8.43
N ALA A 54 -13.30 -7.93 -7.70
CA ALA A 54 -13.44 -7.49 -6.33
C ALA A 54 -14.18 -6.14 -6.16
N GLY A 55 -14.61 -5.51 -7.26
CA GLY A 55 -15.48 -4.32 -7.27
C GLY A 55 -14.78 -3.00 -7.56
N TRP A 56 -13.49 -3.00 -7.85
CA TRP A 56 -12.75 -1.78 -8.20
C TRP A 56 -13.01 -1.36 -9.65
N SER A 57 -13.26 -0.06 -9.84
CA SER A 57 -13.38 0.53 -11.18
C SER A 57 -12.01 0.74 -11.83
N GLU A 58 -11.98 0.77 -13.17
CA GLU A 58 -10.77 1.08 -13.95
C GLU A 58 -10.01 2.33 -13.47
N PRO A 59 -10.68 3.49 -13.23
CA PRO A 59 -9.99 4.67 -12.70
C PRO A 59 -9.32 4.43 -11.34
N GLN A 60 -9.99 3.72 -10.42
CA GLN A 60 -9.42 3.43 -9.10
C GLN A 60 -8.24 2.47 -9.18
N ILE A 61 -8.30 1.47 -10.09
CA ILE A 61 -7.17 0.57 -10.35
C ILE A 61 -5.98 1.36 -10.89
N ALA A 62 -6.22 2.28 -11.84
CA ALA A 62 -5.17 3.13 -12.40
C ALA A 62 -4.53 4.03 -11.33
N GLU A 63 -5.33 4.64 -10.46
CA GLU A 63 -4.83 5.41 -9.30
C GLU A 63 -4.02 4.54 -8.34
N GLY A 64 -4.49 3.32 -8.05
CA GLY A 64 -3.77 2.34 -7.23
C GLY A 64 -2.40 2.01 -7.82
N VAL A 65 -2.34 1.66 -9.11
CA VAL A 65 -1.08 1.38 -9.83
C VAL A 65 -0.12 2.57 -9.75
N TYR A 66 -0.64 3.79 -9.94
CA TYR A 66 0.17 5.01 -9.85
C TYR A 66 0.80 5.18 -8.46
N VAL A 67 0.02 5.03 -7.40
CA VAL A 67 0.50 5.13 -6.01
C VAL A 67 1.54 4.04 -5.73
N ILE A 68 1.26 2.79 -6.11
CA ILE A 68 2.18 1.65 -5.92
C ILE A 68 3.52 1.91 -6.62
N ALA A 69 3.49 2.34 -7.89
CA ALA A 69 4.69 2.63 -8.66
C ALA A 69 5.50 3.78 -8.07
N MET A 70 4.83 4.83 -7.59
CA MET A 70 5.46 5.99 -6.96
C MET A 70 6.21 5.61 -5.67
N PHE A 71 5.60 4.82 -4.79
CA PHE A 71 6.29 4.33 -3.59
C PHE A 71 7.45 3.41 -3.94
N ALA A 72 7.27 2.51 -4.90
CA ALA A 72 8.35 1.63 -5.34
C ALA A 72 9.52 2.41 -5.95
N PHE A 73 9.28 3.56 -6.60
CA PHE A 73 10.33 4.48 -7.06
C PHE A 73 11.06 5.13 -5.88
N PHE A 74 10.33 5.74 -4.93
CA PHE A 74 10.95 6.42 -3.78
C PHE A 74 11.75 5.48 -2.90
N ASN A 75 11.24 4.27 -2.64
CA ASN A 75 11.97 3.26 -1.87
C ASN A 75 13.30 2.92 -2.54
N ARG A 76 13.32 2.73 -3.86
CA ARG A 76 14.56 2.45 -4.60
C ARG A 76 15.54 3.60 -4.57
N VAL A 77 15.07 4.84 -4.61
CA VAL A 77 15.93 6.03 -4.48
C VAL A 77 16.52 6.10 -3.07
N ALA A 78 15.70 5.94 -2.03
CA ALA A 78 16.17 5.94 -0.65
C ALA A 78 17.20 4.84 -0.38
N ASP A 79 16.91 3.61 -0.81
CA ASP A 79 17.80 2.46 -0.67
C ASP A 79 19.12 2.66 -1.42
N ALA A 80 19.08 3.21 -2.65
CA ALA A 80 20.27 3.44 -3.46
C ALA A 80 21.23 4.48 -2.86
N PHE A 81 20.68 5.48 -2.15
CA PHE A 81 21.48 6.51 -1.48
C PHE A 81 21.74 6.22 0.00
N GLY A 82 21.23 5.09 0.54
CA GLY A 82 21.40 4.71 1.93
C GLY A 82 20.75 5.69 2.91
N LEU A 83 19.60 6.26 2.55
CA LEU A 83 18.87 7.16 3.44
C LEU A 83 18.38 6.38 4.68
N GLU A 84 18.60 6.96 5.86
CA GLU A 84 18.14 6.38 7.12
C GLU A 84 16.62 6.52 7.28
N ASP A 85 16.01 5.62 8.06
CA ASP A 85 14.59 5.73 8.41
C ASP A 85 14.38 7.05 9.18
N PRO A 86 13.56 7.98 8.66
CA PRO A 86 13.25 9.23 9.34
C PRO A 86 12.40 9.04 10.62
N GLY A 87 11.97 7.82 10.92
CA GLY A 87 11.27 7.48 12.16
C GLY A 87 9.84 7.99 12.19
N TYR A 88 9.15 8.04 11.04
CA TYR A 88 7.78 8.57 10.95
C TYR A 88 6.78 7.86 11.88
N GLY A 89 7.01 6.58 12.22
CA GLY A 89 6.20 5.86 13.21
C GLY A 89 6.33 6.39 14.65
N ASN A 90 7.40 7.12 14.94
CA ASN A 90 7.68 7.73 16.24
C ASN A 90 7.42 9.24 16.25
N MET A 91 7.04 9.82 15.10
CA MET A 91 6.81 11.27 14.99
C MET A 91 5.43 11.61 15.53
N GLN A 92 5.39 12.38 16.61
CA GLN A 92 4.13 12.86 17.17
C GLN A 92 3.52 13.90 16.24
N PRO A 93 2.20 13.90 16.00
CA PRO A 93 1.56 14.91 15.16
C PRO A 93 1.89 16.31 15.69
N PRO A 94 2.09 17.31 14.81
CA PRO A 94 2.32 18.67 15.24
C PRO A 94 1.18 19.12 16.16
N ALA A 95 1.52 19.77 17.27
CA ALA A 95 0.54 20.23 18.24
C ALA A 95 -0.49 21.16 17.54
N GLY A 96 -1.78 20.83 17.67
CA GLY A 96 -2.88 21.65 17.16
C GLY A 96 -3.60 21.14 15.91
N MET A 97 -3.27 19.96 15.39
CA MET A 97 -4.04 19.36 14.29
C MET A 97 -5.34 18.75 14.83
N PRO A 98 -6.52 19.13 14.31
CA PRO A 98 -7.78 18.50 14.72
C PRO A 98 -7.77 17.01 14.35
N LYS A 99 -8.34 16.20 15.24
CA LYS A 99 -8.51 14.75 15.04
C LYS A 99 -9.39 14.47 13.83
#